data_AF-A7HMM9-F1
#
_entry.id   AF-A7HMM9-F1
#
_cell.length_a   1.000
_cell.length_b   1.000
_cell.length_c   1.000
_cell.angle_alpha   90.00
_cell.angle_beta   90.00
_cell.angle_gamma   90.00
#
_symmetry.space_group_name_H-M   'P 1'
#
loop_
_entity.id
_entity.type
_entity.pdbx_description
1 polymer ?
#
loop_
_entity_poly.entity_id
_entity_poly.type
_entity_poly.pdbx_seq_one_letter_code
_entity_poly.pdbx_strand_id
1 'polypeptide(L)'
;METLEFKDNQMIIQKGEKGEYVYVLKSGKVKIKVSSYEVMMFDEDICVFGLEALIDEPYTETCVTVGNVKAIKYQPSEFMEIYAKTEVGKKALESFMRRTAKVLGWI
;
A
#
# COMPACT_ATOMS: atom_id res chain seq x y z
N MET A 1 10.50 -11.79 -1.09
CA MET A 1 10.11 -10.68 -0.19
C MET A 1 11.34 -10.11 0.51
N GLU A 2 11.37 -8.79 0.74
CA GLU A 2 12.48 -8.06 1.37
C GLU A 2 11.93 -7.08 2.41
N THR A 3 12.59 -6.92 3.57
CA THR A 3 12.25 -5.85 4.52
C THR A 3 13.05 -4.61 4.19
N LEU A 4 12.37 -3.50 3.92
CA LEU A 4 12.96 -2.20 3.67
C LEU A 4 12.77 -1.28 4.87
N GLU A 5 13.76 -0.43 5.12
CA GLU A 5 13.71 0.61 6.15
C GLU A 5 13.77 1.98 5.48
N PHE A 6 12.87 2.85 5.92
CA PHE A 6 12.71 4.20 5.39
C PHE A 6 12.79 5.22 6.52
N LYS A 7 13.42 6.36 6.24
CA LYS A 7 13.41 7.55 7.09
C LYS A 7 12.16 8.39 6.82
N ASP A 8 11.96 9.41 7.64
CA ASP A 8 10.87 10.36 7.49
C ASP A 8 10.87 11.05 6.11
N ASN A 9 9.67 11.34 5.58
CA ASN A 9 9.42 11.98 4.29
C ASN A 9 10.02 11.27 3.06
N GLN A 10 10.26 9.96 3.14
CA GLN A 10 10.66 9.16 1.98
C GLN A 10 9.43 8.61 1.24
N MET A 11 9.50 8.65 -0.08
CA MET A 11 8.48 8.09 -0.95
C MET A 11 8.73 6.58 -1.14
N ILE A 12 7.69 5.77 -0.91
CA ILE A 12 7.74 4.31 -1.11
C ILE A 12 7.19 3.96 -2.50
N ILE A 13 6.06 4.55 -2.87
CA ILE A 13 5.47 4.44 -4.22
C ILE A 13 4.96 5.80 -4.67
N GLN A 14 5.03 6.07 -5.97
CA GLN A 14 4.53 7.30 -6.57
C GLN A 14 3.46 7.00 -7.61
N LYS A 15 2.34 7.73 -7.53
CA LYS A 15 1.27 7.67 -8.52
C LYS A 15 1.83 7.85 -9.95
N GLY A 16 1.42 6.96 -10.85
CA GLY A 16 1.78 6.96 -12.26
C GLY A 16 3.08 6.22 -12.57
N GLU A 17 3.88 5.85 -11.57
CA GLU A 17 5.00 4.93 -11.78
C GLU A 17 4.49 3.50 -12.01
N LYS A 18 5.32 2.69 -12.68
CA LYS A 18 5.00 1.27 -12.93
C LYS A 18 4.75 0.54 -11.62
N GLY A 19 3.60 -0.14 -11.52
CA GLY A 19 3.30 -1.02 -10.40
C GLY A 19 4.15 -2.29 -10.46
N GLU A 20 5.27 -2.31 -9.77
CA GLU A 20 6.20 -3.45 -9.82
C GLU A 20 6.15 -4.32 -8.55
N TYR A 21 5.78 -3.73 -7.42
CA TYR A 21 5.77 -4.41 -6.12
C TYR A 21 4.55 -4.08 -5.28
N VAL A 22 4.19 -5.01 -4.39
CA VAL A 22 3.21 -4.81 -3.32
C VAL A 22 3.95 -4.61 -2.00
N TYR A 23 3.45 -3.71 -1.16
CA TYR A 23 4.06 -3.41 0.13
C TYR A 23 3.09 -3.66 1.28
N VAL A 24 3.61 -4.25 2.35
CA VAL A 24 2.90 -4.39 3.63
C VAL A 24 3.64 -3.59 4.69
N LEU A 25 2.95 -2.68 5.37
CA LEU A 25 3.52 -1.93 6.48
C LEU A 25 3.83 -2.87 7.64
N LYS A 26 5.08 -2.87 8.10
CA LYS A 26 5.53 -3.71 9.23
C LYS A 26 5.59 -2.92 10.53
N SER A 27 6.04 -1.67 10.46
CA SER A 27 6.08 -0.76 11.61
C SER A 27 6.12 0.70 11.18
N GLY A 28 5.55 1.59 11.99
CA GLY A 28 5.57 3.04 11.75
C GLY A 28 4.30 3.53 11.04
N LYS A 29 4.41 4.67 10.37
CA LYS A 29 3.26 5.42 9.84
C LYS A 29 3.52 5.87 8.42
N VAL A 30 2.51 5.75 7.56
CA VAL A 30 2.58 6.24 6.18
C VAL A 30 1.36 7.07 5.85
N LYS A 31 1.56 8.01 4.93
CA LYS A 31 0.52 8.83 4.33
C LYS A 31 0.27 8.34 2.92
N ILE A 32 -0.95 7.88 2.67
CA ILE A 32 -1.40 7.43 1.35
C ILE A 32 -2.29 8.51 0.74
N LYS A 33 -1.96 8.92 -0.48
CA LYS A 33 -2.72 9.90 -1.25
C LYS A 33 -3.25 9.27 -2.53
N VAL A 34 -4.57 9.32 -2.71
CA VAL A 34 -5.27 8.88 -3.92
C VAL A 34 -6.05 10.07 -4.46
N SER A 35 -5.59 10.65 -5.58
CA SER A 35 -6.17 11.89 -6.12
C SER A 35 -6.20 13.03 -5.07
N SER A 36 -7.38 13.58 -4.75
CA SER A 36 -7.61 14.59 -3.72
C SER A 36 -7.77 14.03 -2.31
N TYR A 37 -7.90 12.71 -2.15
CA TYR A 37 -8.08 12.06 -0.86
C TYR A 37 -6.74 11.66 -0.24
N GLU A 38 -6.59 11.91 1.05
CA GLU A 38 -5.41 11.56 1.83
C GLU A 38 -5.82 10.82 3.10
N VAL A 39 -5.04 9.80 3.47
CA VAL A 39 -5.27 9.01 4.67
C VAL A 39 -3.93 8.66 5.35
N MET A 40 -3.91 8.77 6.66
CA MET A 40 -2.83 8.26 7.50
C MET A 40 -3.10 6.81 7.86
N MET A 41 -2.10 5.96 7.66
CA MET A 41 -2.13 4.54 8.00
C MET A 41 -1.05 4.22 9.04
N PHE A 42 -1.37 3.29 9.92
CA PHE A 42 -0.55 2.89 11.07
C PHE A 42 -0.32 1.38 11.05
N ASP A 43 0.70 0.91 11.76
CA ASP A 43 1.08 -0.50 11.91
C ASP A 43 0.17 -1.29 12.87
N GLU A 44 -0.76 -0.63 13.54
CA GLU A 44 -1.83 -1.24 14.33
C GLU A 44 -2.83 -2.01 13.43
N ASP A 45 -2.95 -1.61 12.17
CA ASP A 45 -3.81 -2.23 11.16
C ASP A 45 -2.98 -2.92 10.07
N ILE A 46 -3.55 -3.94 9.43
CA ILE A 46 -2.97 -4.52 8.21
C ILE A 46 -3.05 -3.46 7.10
N CYS A 47 -1.93 -2.79 6.85
CA CYS A 47 -1.80 -1.77 5.81
C CYS A 47 -1.06 -2.34 4.61
N VAL A 48 -1.77 -2.44 3.49
CA VAL A 48 -1.25 -2.89 2.19
C VAL A 48 -1.52 -1.81 1.14
N PHE A 49 -0.52 -1.55 0.31
CA PHE A 49 -0.57 -0.57 -0.78
C PHE A 49 0.24 -1.03 -1.99
N GLY A 50 -0.07 -0.47 -3.15
CA GLY A 50 0.52 -0.87 -4.43
C GLY A 50 -0.05 -2.17 -5.00
N LEU A 51 -1.34 -2.45 -4.76
CA LEU A 51 -2.02 -3.64 -5.28
C LEU A 51 -2.11 -3.68 -6.81
N GLU A 52 -1.93 -2.54 -7.48
CA GLU A 52 -1.90 -2.42 -8.94
C GLU A 52 -0.80 -3.29 -9.58
N ALA A 53 0.27 -3.55 -8.84
CA ALA A 53 1.33 -4.47 -9.27
C ALA A 53 0.83 -5.91 -9.52
N LEU A 54 -0.31 -6.30 -8.92
CA LEU A 54 -0.92 -7.62 -9.16
C LEU A 54 -1.56 -7.75 -10.55
N ILE A 55 -1.86 -6.62 -11.19
CA ILE A 55 -2.54 -6.56 -12.49
C ILE A 55 -1.73 -5.82 -13.56
N ASP A 56 -0.43 -5.58 -13.30
CA ASP A 56 0.52 -4.89 -14.19
C ASP A 56 0.07 -3.47 -14.60
N GLU A 57 -0.59 -2.76 -13.68
CA GLU A 57 -1.02 -1.38 -13.88
C GLU A 57 -0.12 -0.40 -13.10
N PRO A 58 0.00 0.88 -13.55
CA PRO A 58 0.67 1.91 -12.78
C PRO A 58 0.00 2.16 -11.43
N TYR A 59 0.77 2.61 -10.44
CA TYR A 59 0.21 2.96 -9.13
C TYR A 59 -0.81 4.09 -9.24
N THR A 60 -1.98 3.92 -8.60
CA THR A 60 -2.99 4.99 -8.52
C THR A 60 -2.80 5.89 -7.31
N GLU A 61 -1.96 5.45 -6.37
CA GLU A 61 -1.71 6.09 -5.08
C GLU A 61 -0.23 6.45 -4.88
N THR A 62 0.02 7.53 -4.13
CA THR A 62 1.36 7.89 -3.64
C THR A 62 1.43 7.56 -2.15
N CYS A 63 2.51 6.91 -1.73
CA CYS A 63 2.77 6.56 -0.33
C CYS A 63 4.06 7.21 0.14
N VAL A 64 3.99 8.00 1.21
CA VAL A 64 5.12 8.70 1.82
C VAL A 64 5.19 8.36 3.30
N THR A 65 6.39 8.14 3.83
CA THR A 65 6.60 7.85 5.25
C THR A 65 6.36 9.07 6.13
N VAL A 66 5.90 8.81 7.36
CA VAL A 66 5.79 9.80 8.43
C VAL A 66 6.52 9.23 9.65
N GLY A 67 7.76 9.67 9.83
CA GLY A 67 8.74 9.08 10.74
C GLY A 67 9.48 7.87 10.13
N ASN A 68 10.14 7.11 10.98
CA ASN A 68 10.83 5.88 10.57
C ASN A 68 9.81 4.77 10.30
N VAL A 69 9.94 4.12 9.15
CA VAL A 69 9.02 3.08 8.68
C VAL A 69 9.79 1.83 8.30
N LYS A 70 9.22 0.67 8.60
CA LYS A 70 9.63 -0.59 7.98
C LYS A 70 8.48 -1.13 7.16
N ALA A 71 8.75 -1.54 5.93
CA ALA A 71 7.77 -2.18 5.07
C ALA A 71 8.36 -3.45 4.46
N ILE A 72 7.51 -4.45 4.23
CA ILE A 72 7.89 -5.66 3.51
C ILE A 72 7.48 -5.48 2.06
N LYS A 73 8.47 -5.55 1.17
CA LYS A 73 8.32 -5.50 -0.28
C LYS A 73 8.13 -6.92 -0.81
N TYR A 74 7.08 -7.12 -1.62
CA TYR A 74 6.76 -8.39 -2.24
C TYR A 74 6.76 -8.28 -3.76
N GLN A 75 7.23 -9.33 -4.42
CA GLN A 75 6.85 -9.59 -5.81
C GLN A 75 5.36 -9.94 -5.88
N PRO A 76 4.65 -9.62 -6.98
CA PRO A 76 3.24 -9.95 -7.14
C PRO A 76 2.91 -11.43 -6.87
N SER A 77 3.71 -12.35 -7.41
CA SER A 77 3.54 -13.79 -7.23
C SER A 77 3.68 -14.22 -5.76
N GLU A 78 4.66 -13.66 -5.04
CA GLU A 78 4.87 -13.95 -3.62
C GLU A 78 3.71 -13.42 -2.76
N PHE A 79 3.23 -12.21 -3.06
CA PHE A 79 2.10 -11.63 -2.31
C PHE A 79 0.81 -12.42 -2.55
N MET A 80 0.57 -12.93 -3.76
CA MET A 80 -0.63 -13.71 -4.08
C MET A 80 -0.78 -14.97 -3.21
N GLU A 81 0.31 -15.60 -2.80
CA GLU A 81 0.25 -16.73 -1.87
C GLU A 81 -0.30 -16.34 -0.50
N ILE A 82 0.07 -15.16 0.00
CA ILE A 82 -0.40 -14.62 1.28
C ILE A 82 -1.83 -14.13 1.14
N TYR A 83 -2.12 -13.43 0.04
CA TYR A 83 -3.42 -12.88 -0.30
C TYR A 83 -4.52 -13.96 -0.29
N ALA A 84 -4.24 -15.13 -0.88
CA ALA A 84 -5.21 -16.22 -0.99
C ALA A 84 -5.43 -17.02 0.31
N LYS A 85 -4.44 -17.03 1.22
CA LYS A 85 -4.41 -17.93 2.38
C LYS A 85 -4.72 -17.26 3.72
N THR A 86 -4.81 -15.93 3.76
CA THR A 86 -4.88 -15.17 5.00
C THR A 86 -5.87 -14.01 4.93
N GLU A 87 -6.26 -13.47 6.08
CA GLU A 87 -7.07 -12.24 6.15
C GLU A 87 -6.36 -11.01 5.57
N VAL A 88 -5.04 -11.07 5.33
CA VAL A 88 -4.27 -9.97 4.73
C VAL A 88 -4.83 -9.61 3.36
N GLY A 89 -5.20 -10.60 2.53
CA GLY A 89 -5.72 -10.31 1.20
C GLY A 89 -7.07 -9.60 1.24
N LYS A 90 -7.98 -10.09 2.10
CA LYS A 90 -9.28 -9.45 2.32
C LYS A 90 -9.14 -8.02 2.85
N LYS A 91 -8.25 -7.79 3.81
CA LYS A 91 -7.99 -6.46 4.38
C LYS A 91 -7.32 -5.51 3.40
N ALA A 92 -6.40 -6.03 2.57
CA ALA A 92 -5.78 -5.28 1.50
C ALA A 92 -6.83 -4.76 0.50
N LEU A 93 -7.70 -5.67 0.03
CA LEU A 93 -8.77 -5.31 -0.90
C LEU A 93 -9.78 -4.35 -0.27
N GLU A 94 -10.23 -4.60 0.96
CA GLU A 94 -11.15 -3.71 1.69
C GLU A 94 -10.57 -2.30 1.82
N SER A 95 -9.31 -2.20 2.24
CA SER A 95 -8.62 -0.94 2.43
C SER A 95 -8.45 -0.17 1.11
N PHE A 96 -8.05 -0.86 0.03
CA PHE A 96 -7.92 -0.27 -1.30
C PHE A 96 -9.27 0.22 -1.84
N MET A 97 -10.30 -0.64 -1.80
CA MET A 97 -11.65 -0.30 -2.27
C MET A 97 -12.22 0.89 -1.51
N ARG A 98 -11.97 0.98 -0.19
CA ARG A 98 -12.41 2.13 0.62
C ARG A 98 -11.74 3.43 0.18
N ARG A 99 -10.44 3.41 -0.15
CA ARG A 99 -9.73 4.59 -0.67
C ARG A 99 -10.32 5.03 -2.01
N THR A 100 -10.54 4.07 -2.92
CA THR A 100 -11.10 4.33 -4.25
C THR A 100 -12.56 4.84 -4.18
N ALA A 101 -13.39 4.22 -3.34
CA ALA A 101 -14.80 4.60 -3.19
C ALA A 101 -14.96 6.05 -2.69
N LYS A 102 -14.10 6.51 -1.77
CA LYS A 102 -14.08 7.91 -1.32
C LYS A 102 -13.72 8.88 -2.43
N VAL A 103 -12.75 8.52 -3.28
CA VAL A 103 -12.36 9.36 -4.45
C VAL A 103 -13.52 9.46 -5.44
N LEU A 104 -14.30 8.39 -5.59
CA LEU A 104 -15.49 8.35 -6.46
C LEU A 104 -16.74 8.97 -5.82
N GLY A 105 -16.67 9.40 -4.55
CA GLY A 105 -17.80 9.98 -3.82
C GLY A 105 -18.91 8.99 -3.48
N TRP A 106 -18.61 7.69 -3.45
CA TRP A 106 -19.58 6.65 -3.10
C TRP A 106 -19.83 6.55 -1.59
N ILE A 107 -18.82 6.93 -0.79
CA ILE A 107 -18.82 6.94 0.69
C ILE A 107 -17.99 8.11 1.23
#